data_AF-A0AA48KPU2-F1
#
_entry.id   AF-A0AA48KPU2-F1
#
_cell.length_a   1.000
_cell.length_b   1.000
_cell.length_c   1.000
_cell.angle_alpha   90.00
_cell.angle_beta   90.00
_cell.angle_gamma   90.00
#
_symmetry.space_group_name_H-M   'P 1'
#
loop_
_entity.id
_entity.type
_entity.pdbx_description
1 polymer ?
#
loop_
_entity_poly.entity_id
_entity_poly.type
_entity_poly.pdbx_seq_one_letter_code
_entity_poly.pdbx_strand_id
1 'polypeptide(L)'
;MQYPQLADSLLELSDEQLRTLEHSPEQLHGFLHTHLAEYGSLLAAIQLPKNSRTITPPKFSDIGIPGRKWQQILAFLATPHTNSCSTTNLELVDWCAGKAHLGRVAALIRHTPLTAIEYNSALCEEGLKLAQKSQTKAEFICADVLSSRIEFSSNQEVMALHACGDLHRKLLANWKQSDSAKLVLAPCCYEKWLKDDYFPLSTQGIEHNLNLTPAMVKLAMQETVTAPEREQILRHKLQTARLAFDILQRQVRGVDEYWQTPSLALSKAHLPVEELVQLMAQHKGLSLPAEVNYIELQCSANTRYQQSRRLGLAAQGFRRALELWLVSDLALYLEQDDILVELHEFCERSLTPRNIQLTAFRR
;
A
#
# COMPACT_ATOMS: atom_id res chain seq x y z
N MET A 1 5.20 27.88 11.67
CA MET A 1 4.38 26.93 10.87
C MET A 1 4.18 27.55 9.49
N GLN A 2 4.39 26.81 8.40
CA GLN A 2 4.41 27.37 7.02
C GLN A 2 3.01 27.65 6.45
N TYR A 3 1.96 26.97 6.95
CA TYR A 3 0.57 27.15 6.52
C TYR A 3 -0.38 27.31 7.71
N PRO A 4 -0.33 28.45 8.43
CA PRO A 4 -1.11 28.65 9.66
C PRO A 4 -2.62 28.63 9.41
N GLN A 5 -3.10 29.28 8.34
CA GLN A 5 -4.53 29.32 8.01
C GLN A 5 -5.12 27.92 7.75
N LEU A 6 -4.39 27.05 7.05
CA LEU A 6 -4.82 25.66 6.85
C LEU A 6 -4.89 24.91 8.17
N ALA A 7 -3.89 25.08 9.05
CA ALA A 7 -3.86 24.42 10.34
C ALA A 7 -5.04 24.88 11.23
N ASP A 8 -5.32 26.19 11.27
CA ASP A 8 -6.43 26.76 12.03
C ASP A 8 -7.77 26.21 11.52
N SER A 9 -8.01 26.27 10.19
CA SER A 9 -9.23 25.74 9.60
C SER A 9 -9.41 24.23 9.80
N LEU A 10 -8.33 23.45 9.80
CA LEU A 10 -8.39 22.03 10.14
C LEU A 10 -8.75 21.81 11.61
N LEU A 11 -8.16 22.58 12.52
CA LEU A 11 -8.40 22.46 13.96
C LEU A 11 -9.83 22.88 14.36
N GLU A 12 -10.43 23.80 13.60
CA GLU A 12 -11.81 24.28 13.80
C GLU A 12 -12.89 23.29 13.31
N LEU A 13 -12.52 22.24 12.56
CA LEU A 13 -13.48 21.26 12.06
C LEU A 13 -14.26 20.60 13.21
N SER A 14 -15.57 20.50 13.05
CA SER A 14 -16.41 19.68 13.91
C SER A 14 -16.10 18.19 13.72
N ASP A 15 -16.47 17.34 14.68
CA ASP A 15 -16.29 15.89 14.55
C ASP A 15 -17.08 15.31 13.37
N GLU A 16 -18.20 15.95 13.00
CA GLU A 16 -18.98 15.58 11.82
C GLU A 16 -18.24 15.93 10.53
N GLN A 17 -17.73 17.16 10.42
CA GLN A 17 -16.95 17.58 9.25
C GLN A 17 -15.69 16.74 9.07
N LEU A 18 -14.97 16.46 10.17
CA LEU A 18 -13.82 15.57 10.17
C LEU A 18 -14.17 14.19 9.60
N ARG A 19 -15.25 13.56 10.08
CA ARG A 19 -15.69 12.25 9.57
C ARG A 19 -16.03 12.31 8.08
N THR A 20 -16.72 13.36 7.64
CA THR A 20 -17.07 13.52 6.22
C THR A 20 -15.82 13.61 5.35
N LEU A 21 -14.84 14.44 5.72
CA LEU A 21 -13.59 14.62 4.98
C LEU A 21 -12.70 13.36 5.01
N GLU A 22 -12.70 12.60 6.11
CA GLU A 22 -11.98 11.32 6.19
C GLU A 22 -12.52 10.26 5.20
N HIS A 23 -13.82 10.32 4.87
CA HIS A 23 -14.49 9.30 4.04
C HIS A 23 -14.74 9.75 2.60
N SER A 24 -14.67 11.04 2.28
CA SER A 24 -14.81 11.57 0.92
C SER A 24 -13.55 12.30 0.46
N PRO A 25 -12.71 11.66 -0.37
CA PRO A 25 -11.53 12.29 -0.95
C PRO A 25 -11.88 13.53 -1.76
N GLU A 26 -13.01 13.51 -2.46
CA GLU A 26 -13.45 14.63 -3.29
C GLU A 26 -13.69 15.87 -2.42
N GLN A 27 -14.35 15.70 -1.27
CA GLN A 27 -14.58 16.80 -0.33
C GLN A 27 -13.29 17.24 0.35
N LEU A 28 -12.40 16.31 0.72
CA LEU A 28 -11.08 16.64 1.25
C LEU A 28 -10.23 17.43 0.24
N HIS A 29 -10.26 17.03 -1.03
CA HIS A 29 -9.56 17.72 -2.10
C HIS A 29 -10.14 19.12 -2.33
N GLY A 30 -11.47 19.26 -2.29
CA GLY A 30 -12.13 20.56 -2.32
C GLY A 30 -11.70 21.46 -1.17
N PHE A 31 -11.68 20.92 0.06
CA PHE A 31 -11.19 21.64 1.24
C PHE A 31 -9.72 22.06 1.09
N LEU A 32 -8.83 21.19 0.64
CA LEU A 32 -7.42 21.55 0.48
C LEU A 32 -7.21 22.57 -0.64
N HIS A 33 -8.00 22.51 -1.71
CA HIS A 33 -7.93 23.48 -2.79
C HIS A 33 -8.27 24.90 -2.35
N THR A 34 -9.17 25.10 -1.36
CA THR A 34 -9.47 26.44 -0.84
C THR A 34 -8.31 27.06 -0.05
N HIS A 35 -7.36 26.25 0.41
CA HIS A 35 -6.19 26.71 1.19
C HIS A 35 -4.87 26.64 0.42
N LEU A 36 -4.79 25.82 -0.63
CA LEU A 36 -3.59 25.58 -1.43
C LEU A 36 -3.90 25.82 -2.91
N ALA A 37 -3.50 26.99 -3.42
CA ALA A 37 -3.83 27.44 -4.78
C ALA A 37 -3.40 26.43 -5.87
N GLU A 38 -2.21 25.86 -5.73
CA GLU A 38 -1.63 24.90 -6.70
C GLU A 38 -2.25 23.49 -6.62
N TYR A 39 -3.08 23.22 -5.61
CA TYR A 39 -3.67 21.91 -5.41
C TYR A 39 -4.56 21.48 -6.57
N GLY A 40 -5.19 22.42 -7.27
CA GLY A 40 -6.00 22.11 -8.46
C GLY A 40 -5.17 21.49 -9.59
N SER A 41 -3.97 22.01 -9.84
CA SER A 41 -3.05 21.45 -10.83
C SER A 41 -2.57 20.06 -10.43
N LEU A 42 -2.34 19.84 -9.14
CA LEU A 42 -2.03 18.50 -8.61
C LEU A 42 -3.17 17.52 -8.88
N LEU A 43 -4.43 17.92 -8.63
CA LEU A 43 -5.59 17.05 -8.87
C LEU A 43 -5.75 16.65 -10.34
N ALA A 44 -5.45 17.55 -11.26
CA ALA A 44 -5.44 17.25 -12.69
C ALA A 44 -4.31 16.28 -13.06
N ALA A 45 -3.13 16.43 -12.45
CA ALA A 45 -1.97 15.58 -12.72
C ALA A 45 -2.12 14.15 -12.17
N ILE A 46 -2.99 13.92 -11.17
CA ILE A 46 -3.16 12.61 -10.55
C ILE A 46 -4.29 11.75 -11.13
N GLN A 47 -4.89 12.18 -12.25
CA GLN A 47 -5.92 11.41 -12.93
C GLN A 47 -5.30 10.29 -13.76
N LEU A 48 -5.82 9.07 -13.61
CA LEU A 48 -5.46 7.92 -14.42
C LEU A 48 -6.69 7.39 -15.18
N PRO A 49 -6.49 6.79 -16.37
CA PRO A 49 -7.57 6.10 -17.06
C PRO A 49 -8.14 4.98 -16.19
N LYS A 50 -9.47 4.95 -16.05
CA LYS A 50 -10.18 3.94 -15.27
C LYS A 50 -10.55 2.74 -16.12
N ASN A 51 -10.29 1.54 -15.60
CA ASN A 51 -10.78 0.31 -16.18
C ASN A 51 -12.20 0.00 -15.70
N SER A 52 -13.15 -0.07 -16.64
CA SER A 52 -14.52 -0.52 -16.40
C SER A 52 -14.82 -1.91 -16.96
N ARG A 53 -13.83 -2.57 -17.57
CA ARG A 53 -14.02 -3.91 -18.14
C ARG A 53 -14.18 -4.93 -17.04
N THR A 54 -15.05 -5.90 -17.32
CA THR A 54 -15.22 -7.09 -16.51
C THR A 54 -14.91 -8.31 -17.35
N ILE A 55 -14.44 -9.36 -16.69
CA ILE A 55 -14.21 -10.66 -17.31
C ILE A 55 -15.09 -11.69 -16.63
N THR A 56 -15.60 -12.64 -17.42
CA THR A 56 -16.34 -13.79 -16.90
C THR A 56 -15.36 -14.95 -16.72
N PRO A 57 -15.02 -15.31 -15.48
CA PRO A 57 -14.10 -16.40 -15.23
C PRO A 57 -14.80 -17.76 -15.40
N PRO A 58 -14.04 -18.83 -15.68
CA PRO A 58 -14.57 -20.19 -15.69
C PRO A 58 -15.23 -20.57 -14.36
N LYS A 59 -16.17 -21.52 -14.39
CA LYS A 59 -16.80 -22.01 -13.15
C LYS A 59 -15.73 -22.57 -12.20
N PHE A 60 -15.93 -22.33 -10.89
CA PHE A 60 -15.08 -22.85 -9.81
C PHE A 60 -13.63 -22.34 -9.78
N SER A 61 -13.30 -21.30 -10.55
CA SER A 61 -11.97 -20.66 -10.50
C SER A 61 -11.71 -19.90 -9.19
N ASP A 62 -12.77 -19.60 -8.43
CA ASP A 62 -12.75 -18.90 -7.15
C ASP A 62 -12.45 -19.81 -5.94
N ILE A 63 -12.28 -21.12 -6.14
CA ILE A 63 -12.00 -22.08 -5.07
C ILE A 63 -10.79 -21.61 -4.23
N GLY A 64 -11.05 -21.43 -2.93
CA GLY A 64 -10.04 -21.02 -1.94
C GLY A 64 -9.68 -19.53 -1.97
N ILE A 65 -10.40 -18.71 -2.75
CA ILE A 65 -10.14 -17.27 -2.89
C ILE A 65 -11.21 -16.48 -2.11
N PRO A 66 -10.83 -15.69 -1.09
CA PRO A 66 -11.77 -14.81 -0.41
C PRO A 66 -12.40 -13.78 -1.36
N GLY A 67 -13.68 -13.44 -1.17
CA GLY A 67 -14.47 -12.63 -2.12
C GLY A 67 -13.83 -11.30 -2.54
N ARG A 68 -13.20 -10.57 -1.61
CA ARG A 68 -12.49 -9.32 -1.95
C ARG A 68 -11.26 -9.56 -2.81
N LYS A 69 -10.46 -10.58 -2.46
CA LYS A 69 -9.28 -10.97 -3.24
C LYS A 69 -9.69 -11.44 -4.64
N TRP A 70 -10.83 -12.15 -4.73
CA TRP A 70 -11.42 -12.59 -5.97
C TRP A 70 -11.78 -11.41 -6.89
N GLN A 71 -12.51 -10.42 -6.38
CA GLN A 71 -12.84 -9.20 -7.12
C GLN A 71 -11.59 -8.46 -7.60
N GLN A 72 -10.54 -8.37 -6.77
CA GLN A 72 -9.28 -7.72 -7.17
C GLN A 72 -8.58 -8.46 -8.30
N ILE A 73 -8.51 -9.79 -8.24
CA ILE A 73 -7.91 -10.62 -9.29
C ILE A 73 -8.66 -10.43 -10.61
N LEU A 74 -9.99 -10.48 -10.59
CA LEU A 74 -10.78 -10.29 -11.81
C LEU A 74 -10.58 -8.90 -12.42
N ALA A 75 -10.60 -7.86 -11.61
CA ALA A 75 -10.39 -6.50 -12.08
C ALA A 75 -8.98 -6.28 -12.64
N PHE A 76 -7.96 -6.83 -11.96
CA PHE A 76 -6.57 -6.80 -12.43
C PHE A 76 -6.40 -7.48 -13.79
N LEU A 77 -7.00 -8.65 -13.98
CA LEU A 77 -6.94 -9.42 -15.23
C LEU A 77 -7.81 -8.85 -16.36
N ALA A 78 -8.79 -8.01 -16.03
CA ALA A 78 -9.70 -7.40 -17.01
C ALA A 78 -9.12 -6.15 -17.68
N THR A 79 -7.99 -5.62 -17.21
CA THR A 79 -7.46 -4.34 -17.67
C THR A 79 -7.13 -4.39 -19.17
N PRO A 80 -7.69 -3.46 -19.96
CA PRO A 80 -7.33 -3.34 -21.35
C PRO A 80 -5.89 -2.86 -21.49
N HIS A 81 -5.23 -3.28 -22.56
CA HIS A 81 -3.94 -2.74 -22.93
C HIS A 81 -3.97 -2.37 -24.41
N THR A 82 -3.24 -1.32 -24.79
CA THR A 82 -3.24 -0.86 -26.20
C THR A 82 -2.47 -1.81 -27.12
N ASN A 83 -1.58 -2.62 -26.56
CA ASN A 83 -0.79 -3.59 -27.31
C ASN A 83 -1.18 -5.04 -26.95
N SER A 84 -1.50 -5.85 -27.96
CA SER A 84 -1.64 -7.29 -27.83
C SER A 84 -0.37 -7.96 -28.35
N CYS A 85 0.51 -8.40 -27.45
CA CYS A 85 1.62 -9.23 -27.88
C CYS A 85 1.07 -10.60 -28.32
N SER A 86 1.15 -10.90 -29.61
CA SER A 86 0.77 -12.20 -30.17
C SER A 86 1.98 -13.14 -30.06
N THR A 87 2.12 -13.74 -28.89
CA THR A 87 3.21 -14.67 -28.60
C THR A 87 2.75 -16.10 -28.81
N THR A 88 3.43 -16.84 -29.68
CA THR A 88 3.25 -18.29 -29.80
C THR A 88 3.77 -19.00 -28.55
N ASN A 89 3.02 -19.96 -27.99
CA ASN A 89 3.38 -20.68 -26.78
C ASN A 89 3.62 -19.75 -25.57
N LEU A 90 2.72 -18.78 -25.38
CA LEU A 90 2.70 -17.92 -24.20
C LEU A 90 2.77 -18.78 -22.93
N GLU A 91 3.52 -18.31 -21.94
CA GLU A 91 3.54 -18.84 -20.58
C GLU A 91 3.31 -17.69 -19.60
N LEU A 92 2.60 -17.96 -18.51
CA LEU A 92 2.34 -16.96 -17.47
C LEU A 92 3.32 -17.15 -16.32
N VAL A 93 3.84 -16.06 -15.78
CA VAL A 93 4.63 -16.08 -14.55
C VAL A 93 3.89 -15.28 -13.47
N ASP A 94 3.64 -15.89 -12.31
CA ASP A 94 3.06 -15.22 -11.14
C ASP A 94 4.18 -14.97 -10.11
N TRP A 95 4.55 -13.71 -9.94
CA TRP A 95 5.65 -13.28 -9.09
C TRP A 95 5.17 -13.01 -7.66
N CYS A 96 5.87 -13.58 -6.66
CA CYS A 96 5.42 -13.61 -5.26
C CYS A 96 4.02 -14.21 -5.13
N ALA A 97 3.83 -15.38 -5.75
CA ALA A 97 2.53 -15.96 -6.03
C ALA A 97 1.73 -16.35 -4.77
N GLY A 98 2.38 -16.58 -3.63
CA GLY A 98 1.77 -17.27 -2.50
C GLY A 98 1.20 -18.62 -2.94
N LYS A 99 -0.12 -18.77 -2.88
CA LYS A 99 -0.85 -19.96 -3.38
C LYS A 99 -1.23 -19.89 -4.87
N ALA A 100 -0.65 -18.95 -5.62
CA ALA A 100 -0.91 -18.64 -7.02
C ALA A 100 -2.40 -18.41 -7.36
N HIS A 101 -3.13 -17.69 -6.50
CA HIS A 101 -4.54 -17.41 -6.79
C HIS A 101 -4.71 -16.53 -8.04
N LEU A 102 -3.83 -15.53 -8.25
CA LEU A 102 -3.83 -14.72 -9.47
C LEU A 102 -3.49 -15.59 -10.68
N GLY A 103 -2.32 -16.23 -10.65
CA GLY A 103 -1.79 -17.00 -11.76
C GLY A 103 -2.72 -18.12 -12.20
N ARG A 104 -3.32 -18.87 -11.26
CA ARG A 104 -4.26 -19.95 -11.61
C ARG A 104 -5.49 -19.44 -12.35
N VAL A 105 -6.05 -18.31 -11.91
CA VAL A 105 -7.24 -17.73 -12.53
C VAL A 105 -6.89 -17.22 -13.93
N ALA A 106 -5.74 -16.56 -14.08
CA ALA A 106 -5.23 -16.12 -15.38
C ALA A 106 -5.00 -17.32 -16.33
N ALA A 107 -4.35 -18.38 -15.85
CA ALA A 107 -4.07 -19.60 -16.61
C ALA A 107 -5.34 -20.31 -17.08
N LEU A 108 -6.38 -20.35 -16.25
CA LEU A 108 -7.69 -20.91 -16.60
C LEU A 108 -8.42 -20.09 -17.66
N ILE A 109 -8.38 -18.75 -17.55
CA ILE A 109 -9.03 -17.84 -18.51
C ILE A 109 -8.33 -17.89 -19.87
N ARG A 110 -7.01 -17.97 -19.88
CA ARG A 110 -6.19 -17.87 -21.11
C ARG A 110 -5.78 -19.22 -21.68
N HIS A 111 -6.09 -20.32 -20.99
CA HIS A 111 -5.64 -21.68 -21.33
C HIS A 111 -4.13 -21.78 -21.50
N THR A 112 -3.38 -21.16 -20.59
CA THR A 112 -1.94 -20.94 -20.68
C THR A 112 -1.21 -21.61 -19.50
N PRO A 113 -0.03 -22.24 -19.69
CA PRO A 113 0.77 -22.74 -18.58
C PRO A 113 1.17 -21.62 -17.61
N LEU A 114 1.37 -21.99 -16.34
CA LEU A 114 1.72 -21.08 -15.26
C LEU A 114 3.01 -21.52 -14.57
N THR A 115 3.91 -20.57 -14.34
CA THR A 115 5.05 -20.69 -13.42
C THR A 115 4.84 -19.73 -12.25
N ALA A 116 4.66 -20.26 -11.05
CA ALA A 116 4.47 -19.48 -9.83
C ALA A 116 5.77 -19.42 -9.03
N ILE A 117 6.25 -18.22 -8.71
CA ILE A 117 7.48 -18.02 -7.94
C ILE A 117 7.10 -17.58 -6.53
N GLU A 118 7.51 -18.35 -5.52
CA GLU A 118 7.16 -18.11 -4.12
C GLU A 118 8.30 -18.58 -3.20
N TYR A 119 8.62 -17.83 -2.14
CA TYR A 119 9.73 -18.18 -1.25
C TYR A 119 9.32 -19.21 -0.19
N ASN A 120 8.05 -19.22 0.21
CA ASN A 120 7.54 -20.08 1.26
C ASN A 120 7.10 -21.43 0.69
N SER A 121 7.88 -22.48 1.00
CA SER A 121 7.62 -23.84 0.53
C SER A 121 6.23 -24.37 0.89
N ALA A 122 5.69 -24.04 2.07
CA ALA A 122 4.35 -24.47 2.46
C ALA A 122 3.27 -23.84 1.58
N LEU A 123 3.44 -22.57 1.17
CA LEU A 123 2.53 -21.92 0.23
C LEU A 123 2.64 -22.53 -1.18
N CYS A 124 3.84 -22.93 -1.61
CA CYS A 124 4.04 -23.66 -2.86
C CYS A 124 3.28 -24.99 -2.87
N GLU A 125 3.40 -25.79 -1.81
CA GLU A 125 2.70 -27.07 -1.69
C GLU A 125 1.17 -26.90 -1.67
N GLU A 126 0.66 -25.91 -0.94
CA GLU A 126 -0.76 -25.59 -0.94
C GLU A 126 -1.25 -25.11 -2.32
N GLY A 127 -0.45 -24.29 -3.00
CA GLY A 127 -0.72 -23.81 -4.35
C GLY A 127 -0.78 -24.93 -5.38
N LEU A 128 0.16 -25.89 -5.32
CA LEU A 128 0.16 -27.10 -6.16
C LEU A 128 -1.11 -27.93 -5.96
N LYS A 129 -1.54 -28.15 -4.70
CA LYS A 129 -2.79 -28.86 -4.39
C LYS A 129 -4.01 -28.14 -4.98
N LEU A 130 -4.02 -26.81 -4.97
CA LEU A 130 -5.09 -26.01 -5.57
C LEU A 130 -5.06 -26.07 -7.10
N ALA A 131 -3.88 -26.02 -7.72
CA ALA A 131 -3.73 -26.14 -9.17
C ALA A 131 -4.18 -27.51 -9.70
N GLN A 132 -3.88 -28.59 -8.97
CA GLN A 132 -4.38 -29.94 -9.28
C GLN A 132 -5.92 -30.00 -9.23
N LYS A 133 -6.54 -29.42 -8.19
CA LYS A 133 -8.01 -29.36 -8.08
C LYS A 133 -8.66 -28.57 -9.21
N SER A 134 -8.03 -27.49 -9.67
CA SER A 134 -8.52 -26.69 -10.79
C SER A 134 -8.05 -27.18 -12.17
N GLN A 135 -7.32 -28.29 -12.25
CA GLN A 135 -6.72 -28.82 -13.48
C GLN A 135 -5.91 -27.78 -14.26
N THR A 136 -5.22 -26.89 -13.54
CA THR A 136 -4.36 -25.86 -14.12
C THR A 136 -2.95 -26.42 -14.28
N LYS A 137 -2.36 -26.30 -15.48
CA LYS A 137 -0.94 -26.64 -15.71
C LYS A 137 -0.07 -25.57 -15.03
N ALA A 138 0.30 -25.82 -13.78
CA ALA A 138 1.09 -24.90 -12.97
C ALA A 138 2.34 -25.59 -12.41
N GLU A 139 3.48 -24.91 -12.52
CA GLU A 139 4.74 -25.22 -11.85
C GLU A 139 4.99 -24.21 -10.74
N PHE A 140 5.64 -24.63 -9.65
CA PHE A 140 6.04 -23.75 -8.56
C PHE A 140 7.55 -23.78 -8.38
N ILE A 141 8.15 -22.60 -8.40
CA ILE A 141 9.58 -22.38 -8.12
C ILE A 141 9.68 -21.81 -6.71
N CYS A 142 10.21 -22.62 -5.80
CA CYS A 142 10.45 -22.22 -4.42
C CYS A 142 11.75 -21.39 -4.32
N ALA A 143 11.65 -20.07 -4.42
CA ALA A 143 12.81 -19.18 -4.47
C ALA A 143 12.57 -17.86 -3.73
N ASP A 144 13.60 -17.41 -3.01
CA ASP A 144 13.66 -16.03 -2.52
C ASP A 144 14.13 -15.12 -3.66
N VAL A 145 13.19 -14.36 -4.20
CA VAL A 145 13.41 -13.45 -5.31
C VAL A 145 14.29 -12.25 -4.95
N LEU A 146 14.44 -11.90 -3.67
CA LEU A 146 15.34 -10.81 -3.26
C LEU A 146 16.80 -11.22 -3.38
N SER A 147 17.11 -12.49 -3.07
CA SER A 147 18.47 -13.04 -3.16
C SER A 147 18.77 -13.71 -4.51
N SER A 148 17.75 -14.12 -5.26
CA SER A 148 17.91 -14.86 -6.52
C SER A 148 17.48 -14.03 -7.73
N ARG A 149 18.27 -14.06 -8.81
CA ARG A 149 17.83 -13.54 -10.11
C ARG A 149 16.95 -14.60 -10.79
N ILE A 150 15.78 -14.19 -11.23
CA ILE A 150 14.92 -15.00 -12.09
C ILE A 150 14.98 -14.39 -13.48
N GLU A 151 15.29 -15.21 -14.47
CA GLU A 151 15.27 -14.80 -15.88
C GLU A 151 13.91 -15.11 -16.49
N PHE A 152 13.44 -14.22 -17.36
CA PHE A 152 12.18 -14.38 -18.06
C PHE A 152 12.43 -14.49 -19.56
N SER A 153 11.79 -15.47 -20.19
CA SER A 153 11.92 -15.71 -21.63
C SER A 153 10.97 -14.84 -22.43
N SER A 154 11.24 -14.65 -23.73
CA SER A 154 10.40 -13.85 -24.63
C SER A 154 8.96 -14.34 -24.76
N ASN A 155 8.73 -15.64 -24.50
CA ASN A 155 7.40 -16.21 -24.51
C ASN A 155 6.63 -16.05 -23.19
N GLN A 156 7.21 -15.41 -22.17
CA GLN A 156 6.60 -15.28 -20.85
C GLN A 156 5.94 -13.91 -20.66
N GLU A 157 4.73 -13.89 -20.11
CA GLU A 157 4.09 -12.71 -19.54
C GLU A 157 4.18 -12.78 -18.02
N VAL A 158 4.81 -11.77 -17.42
CA VAL A 158 5.03 -11.72 -15.98
C VAL A 158 3.93 -10.89 -15.32
N MET A 159 3.33 -11.43 -14.27
CA MET A 159 2.25 -10.79 -13.52
C MET A 159 2.58 -10.75 -12.04
N ALA A 160 2.20 -9.65 -11.38
CA ALA A 160 2.37 -9.48 -9.95
C ALA A 160 1.21 -8.67 -9.36
N LEU A 161 0.35 -9.35 -8.60
CA LEU A 161 -0.67 -8.70 -7.76
C LEU A 161 -0.20 -8.80 -6.32
N HIS A 162 0.27 -7.68 -5.78
CA HIS A 162 0.88 -7.54 -4.44
C HIS A 162 2.37 -7.89 -4.30
N ALA A 163 3.20 -7.54 -5.28
CA ALA A 163 4.66 -7.50 -5.06
C ALA A 163 5.04 -6.27 -4.23
N CYS A 164 5.18 -6.43 -2.92
CA CYS A 164 5.33 -5.28 -2.03
C CYS A 164 6.79 -4.84 -1.81
N GLY A 165 7.02 -3.53 -1.79
CA GLY A 165 8.34 -2.94 -1.51
C GLY A 165 9.43 -3.42 -2.48
N ASP A 166 10.59 -3.83 -1.95
CA ASP A 166 11.71 -4.31 -2.77
C ASP A 166 11.38 -5.49 -3.71
N LEU A 167 10.29 -6.23 -3.44
CA LEU A 167 9.85 -7.32 -4.32
C LEU A 167 9.46 -6.83 -5.72
N HIS A 168 8.76 -5.69 -5.84
CA HIS A 168 8.45 -5.15 -7.16
C HIS A 168 9.67 -4.48 -7.78
N ARG A 169 10.53 -3.83 -7.00
CA ARG A 169 11.76 -3.20 -7.53
C ARG A 169 12.68 -4.26 -8.14
N LYS A 170 12.83 -5.40 -7.46
CA LYS A 170 13.59 -6.55 -7.97
C LYS A 170 12.95 -7.19 -9.20
N LEU A 171 11.61 -7.28 -9.23
CA LEU A 171 10.87 -7.71 -10.42
C LEU A 171 11.18 -6.82 -11.62
N LEU A 172 11.11 -5.50 -11.46
CA LEU A 172 11.39 -4.54 -12.53
C LEU A 172 12.82 -4.69 -13.05
N ALA A 173 13.80 -4.77 -12.15
CA ALA A 173 15.20 -4.95 -12.53
C ALA A 173 15.41 -6.27 -13.30
N ASN A 174 14.82 -7.37 -12.83
CA ASN A 174 14.92 -8.67 -13.50
C ASN A 174 14.22 -8.65 -14.87
N TRP A 175 13.00 -8.06 -14.94
CA TRP A 175 12.21 -8.01 -16.17
C TRP A 175 12.82 -7.12 -17.25
N LYS A 176 13.30 -5.93 -16.86
CA LYS A 176 13.99 -4.98 -17.76
C LYS A 176 15.22 -5.64 -18.43
N GLN A 177 15.94 -6.49 -17.70
CA GLN A 177 17.10 -7.26 -18.19
C GLN A 177 16.74 -8.62 -18.82
N SER A 178 15.48 -8.83 -19.19
CA SER A 178 14.98 -10.09 -19.76
C SER A 178 14.32 -9.87 -21.12
N ASP A 179 14.09 -10.93 -21.88
CA ASP A 179 13.43 -10.84 -23.19
C ASP A 179 11.90 -10.88 -23.12
N SER A 180 11.33 -11.03 -21.92
CA SER A 180 9.87 -11.10 -21.73
C SER A 180 9.16 -9.91 -22.37
N ALA A 181 8.13 -10.23 -23.16
CA ALA A 181 7.44 -9.24 -23.96
C ALA A 181 6.47 -8.37 -23.15
N LYS A 182 6.00 -8.86 -21.99
CA LYS A 182 4.96 -8.17 -21.21
C LYS A 182 5.12 -8.36 -19.71
N LEU A 183 4.97 -7.26 -18.98
CA LEU A 183 4.84 -7.21 -17.52
C LEU A 183 3.53 -6.54 -17.13
N VAL A 184 2.79 -7.13 -16.19
CA VAL A 184 1.61 -6.53 -15.55
C VAL A 184 1.84 -6.51 -14.04
N LEU A 185 1.90 -5.33 -13.44
CA LEU A 185 2.27 -5.15 -12.04
C LEU A 185 1.29 -4.20 -11.34
N ALA A 186 0.77 -4.61 -10.19
CA ALA A 186 0.12 -3.71 -9.24
C ALA A 186 1.02 -3.63 -7.98
N PRO A 187 1.91 -2.63 -7.89
CA PRO A 187 2.80 -2.50 -6.75
C PRO A 187 2.00 -2.12 -5.49
N CYS A 188 2.41 -2.68 -4.35
CA CYS A 188 1.82 -2.40 -3.04
C CYS A 188 2.89 -2.06 -2.01
N CYS A 189 2.51 -1.37 -0.94
CA CYS A 189 3.33 -1.19 0.26
C CYS A 189 4.80 -0.83 -0.04
N TYR A 190 5.02 0.30 -0.71
CA TYR A 190 6.35 0.81 -1.09
C TYR A 190 7.32 0.96 0.08
N GLU A 191 6.82 1.07 1.31
CA GLU A 191 7.62 1.20 2.52
C GLU A 191 8.21 -0.13 3.00
N LYS A 192 7.73 -1.27 2.51
CA LYS A 192 8.26 -2.57 2.94
C LYS A 192 9.70 -2.74 2.46
N TRP A 193 10.58 -3.16 3.38
CA TRP A 193 12.01 -3.36 3.14
C TRP A 193 12.82 -2.09 2.86
N LEU A 194 12.16 -0.93 2.87
CA LEU A 194 12.79 0.37 2.78
C LEU A 194 13.56 0.66 4.08
N LYS A 195 14.89 0.51 4.03
CA LYS A 195 15.78 0.74 5.19
C LYS A 195 16.11 2.22 5.39
N ASP A 196 16.31 2.92 4.29
CA ASP A 196 16.70 4.33 4.24
C ASP A 196 15.63 5.15 3.51
N ASP A 197 15.92 6.41 3.19
CA ASP A 197 15.02 7.22 2.36
C ASP A 197 14.81 6.57 0.98
N TYR A 198 13.64 6.84 0.39
CA TYR A 198 13.32 6.33 -0.93
C TYR A 198 14.25 6.92 -1.98
N PHE A 199 14.99 6.04 -2.67
CA PHE A 199 15.80 6.40 -3.81
C PHE A 199 15.07 6.05 -5.12
N PRO A 200 14.79 7.06 -5.98
CA PRO A 200 14.16 6.83 -7.29
C PRO A 200 15.01 5.97 -8.22
N LEU A 201 14.36 5.19 -9.08
CA LEU A 201 15.02 4.34 -10.07
C LEU A 201 15.25 5.05 -11.40
N SER A 202 14.35 5.95 -11.78
CA SER A 202 14.41 6.68 -13.05
C SER A 202 15.33 7.89 -12.98
N THR A 203 15.89 8.30 -14.11
CA THR A 203 16.73 9.50 -14.22
C THR A 203 15.93 10.75 -13.83
N GLN A 204 14.70 10.86 -14.30
CA GLN A 204 13.79 11.96 -13.97
C GLN A 204 13.40 11.95 -12.48
N GLY A 205 13.18 10.77 -11.90
CA GLY A 205 12.94 10.64 -10.47
C GLY A 205 14.13 11.10 -9.64
N ILE A 206 15.36 10.78 -10.07
CA ILE A 206 16.61 11.25 -9.43
C ILE A 206 16.75 12.78 -9.56
N GLU A 207 16.49 13.33 -10.75
CA GLU A 207 16.56 14.77 -11.01
C GLU A 207 15.52 15.56 -10.19
N HIS A 208 14.31 15.01 -10.06
CA HIS A 208 13.19 15.60 -9.32
C HIS A 208 12.92 14.89 -8.00
N ASN A 209 13.97 14.48 -7.29
CA ASN A 209 13.84 13.69 -6.08
C ASN A 209 13.16 14.49 -4.95
N LEU A 210 12.00 14.01 -4.49
CA LEU A 210 11.26 14.58 -3.37
C LEU A 210 11.88 14.27 -2.00
N ASN A 211 12.95 13.47 -1.95
CA ASN A 211 13.62 13.04 -0.72
C ASN A 211 12.62 12.39 0.27
N LEU A 212 11.84 11.43 -0.23
CA LEU A 212 10.76 10.82 0.56
C LEU A 212 11.32 9.93 1.66
N THR A 213 11.08 10.32 2.91
CA THR A 213 11.38 9.47 4.07
C THR A 213 10.47 8.25 4.13
N PRO A 214 10.83 7.19 4.88
CA PRO A 214 9.95 6.03 5.09
C PRO A 214 8.56 6.39 5.63
N ALA A 215 8.46 7.43 6.45
CA ALA A 215 7.18 7.92 6.96
C ALA A 215 6.31 8.53 5.85
N MET A 216 6.91 9.27 4.91
CA MET A 216 6.21 9.85 3.75
C MET A 216 5.80 8.77 2.74
N VAL A 217 6.65 7.78 2.49
CA VAL A 217 6.28 6.64 1.64
C VAL A 217 5.12 5.87 2.25
N LYS A 218 5.16 5.63 3.57
CA LYS A 218 4.09 4.96 4.29
C LYS A 218 2.78 5.75 4.25
N LEU A 219 2.82 7.09 4.17
CA LEU A 219 1.62 7.93 4.08
C LEU A 219 0.77 7.54 2.86
N ALA A 220 1.39 7.32 1.69
CA ALA A 220 0.69 6.84 0.48
C ALA A 220 -0.11 5.55 0.76
N MET A 221 0.38 4.72 1.68
CA MET A 221 -0.18 3.41 2.03
C MET A 221 -1.11 3.43 3.26
N GLN A 222 -1.34 4.58 3.88
CA GLN A 222 -2.10 4.70 5.14
C GLN A 222 -3.60 4.94 4.98
N GLU A 223 -4.15 4.64 3.82
CA GLU A 223 -5.59 4.70 3.63
C GLU A 223 -6.29 3.45 4.20
N THR A 224 -7.25 3.69 5.10
CA THR A 224 -8.02 2.65 5.81
C THR A 224 -9.47 2.68 5.34
N VAL A 225 -9.76 2.03 4.21
CA VAL A 225 -11.15 1.95 3.67
C VAL A 225 -11.95 0.81 4.31
N THR A 226 -11.27 -0.16 4.93
CA THR A 226 -11.88 -1.46 5.22
C THR A 226 -11.64 -2.01 6.63
N ALA A 227 -11.21 -1.18 7.58
CA ALA A 227 -11.09 -1.64 8.97
C ALA A 227 -12.49 -1.72 9.61
N PRO A 228 -12.86 -2.86 10.22
CA PRO A 228 -14.12 -2.98 10.96
C PRO A 228 -14.20 -1.93 12.09
N GLU A 229 -15.40 -1.42 12.37
CA GLU A 229 -15.63 -0.40 13.41
C GLU A 229 -15.02 -0.78 14.77
N ARG A 230 -15.19 -2.05 15.18
CA ARG A 230 -14.58 -2.58 16.40
C ARG A 230 -13.06 -2.39 16.42
N GLU A 231 -12.39 -2.63 15.31
CA GLU A 231 -10.94 -2.45 15.23
C GLU A 231 -10.55 -0.97 15.33
N GLN A 232 -11.35 -0.06 14.76
CA GLN A 232 -11.14 1.38 14.87
C GLN A 232 -11.21 1.86 16.32
N ILE A 233 -12.20 1.38 17.08
CA ILE A 233 -12.36 1.69 18.53
C ILE A 233 -11.13 1.22 19.31
N LEU A 234 -10.66 -0.02 19.07
CA LEU A 234 -9.49 -0.55 19.77
C LEU A 234 -8.22 0.24 19.41
N ARG A 235 -8.05 0.63 18.14
CA ARG A 235 -6.92 1.46 17.69
C ARG A 235 -6.95 2.84 18.34
N HIS A 236 -8.12 3.48 18.41
CA HIS A 236 -8.28 4.77 19.09
C HIS A 236 -7.82 4.67 20.55
N LYS A 237 -8.27 3.66 21.29
CA LYS A 237 -7.84 3.47 22.69
C LYS A 237 -6.32 3.33 22.84
N LEU A 238 -5.68 2.53 21.98
CA LEU A 238 -4.22 2.37 22.00
C LEU A 238 -3.46 3.63 21.59
N GLN A 239 -3.99 4.43 20.65
CA GLN A 239 -3.39 5.70 20.22
C GLN A 239 -3.53 6.77 21.31
N THR A 240 -4.69 6.86 21.96
CA THR A 240 -4.89 7.75 23.12
C THR A 240 -3.94 7.40 24.26
N ALA A 241 -3.76 6.11 24.58
CA ALA A 241 -2.79 5.71 25.59
C ALA A 241 -1.35 6.11 25.21
N ARG A 242 -0.99 6.03 23.92
CA ARG A 242 0.34 6.46 23.46
C ARG A 242 0.55 7.97 23.56
N LEU A 243 -0.49 8.75 23.30
CA LEU A 243 -0.46 10.20 23.48
C LEU A 243 -0.41 10.58 24.96
N ALA A 244 -1.10 9.84 25.83
CA ALA A 244 -0.99 9.98 27.28
C ALA A 244 0.44 9.73 27.74
N PHE A 245 1.08 8.65 27.26
CA PHE A 245 2.49 8.40 27.54
C PHE A 245 3.40 9.50 26.98
N ASP A 246 3.17 10.00 25.76
CA ASP A 246 3.97 11.09 25.19
C ASP A 246 3.86 12.39 26.01
N ILE A 247 2.68 12.73 26.52
CA ILE A 247 2.50 13.89 27.40
C ILE A 247 3.29 13.67 28.70
N LEU A 248 3.09 12.53 29.36
CA LEU A 248 3.69 12.24 30.65
C LEU A 248 5.22 12.16 30.56
N GLN A 249 5.77 11.50 29.53
CA GLN A 249 7.21 11.36 29.39
C GLN A 249 7.92 12.71 29.17
N ARG A 250 7.31 13.65 28.44
CA ARG A 250 7.87 15.01 28.28
C ARG A 250 7.91 15.75 29.61
N GLN A 251 6.84 15.66 30.39
CA GLN A 251 6.74 16.28 31.71
C GLN A 251 7.79 15.72 32.68
N VAL A 252 7.90 14.39 32.76
CA VAL A 252 8.83 13.72 33.67
C VAL A 252 10.29 13.98 33.30
N ARG A 253 10.60 14.01 32.00
CA ARG A 253 11.98 14.24 31.52
C ARG A 253 12.36 15.72 31.46
N GLY A 254 11.38 16.63 31.42
CA GLY A 254 11.60 18.05 31.10
C GLY A 254 12.08 18.29 29.67
N VAL A 255 11.78 17.37 28.74
CA VAL A 255 12.25 17.42 27.34
C VAL A 255 11.06 17.34 26.39
N ASP A 256 10.92 18.33 25.51
CA ASP A 256 9.82 18.41 24.53
C ASP A 256 10.07 17.58 23.26
N GLU A 257 10.45 16.32 23.43
CA GLU A 257 10.78 15.42 22.32
C GLU A 257 9.89 14.17 22.32
N TYR A 258 9.45 13.76 21.13
CA TYR A 258 8.68 12.53 20.98
C TYR A 258 9.56 11.30 21.23
N TRP A 259 9.19 10.47 22.21
CA TRP A 259 9.93 9.25 22.51
C TRP A 259 9.25 8.01 21.93
N GLN A 260 9.76 7.51 20.80
CA GLN A 260 9.18 6.39 20.08
C GLN A 260 9.08 5.12 20.93
N THR A 261 7.89 4.52 21.04
CA THR A 261 7.64 3.21 21.68
C THR A 261 7.28 2.16 20.64
N PRO A 262 7.52 0.87 20.89
CA PRO A 262 7.01 -0.19 20.02
C PRO A 262 5.49 -0.12 19.91
N SER A 263 4.95 -0.66 18.81
CA SER A 263 3.51 -0.74 18.63
C SER A 263 2.89 -1.74 19.60
N LEU A 264 1.87 -1.30 20.34
CA LEU A 264 1.05 -2.18 21.17
C LEU A 264 0.13 -3.04 20.30
N ALA A 265 0.08 -4.34 20.58
CA ALA A 265 -0.84 -5.26 19.92
C ALA A 265 -2.31 -4.91 20.25
N LEU A 266 -3.22 -5.10 19.29
CA LEU A 266 -4.66 -4.88 19.48
C LEU A 266 -5.23 -5.68 20.67
N SER A 267 -4.66 -6.85 20.95
CA SER A 267 -5.04 -7.67 22.10
C SER A 267 -4.89 -6.95 23.43
N LYS A 268 -3.99 -5.96 23.55
CA LYS A 268 -3.78 -5.16 24.77
C LYS A 268 -4.83 -4.06 24.98
N ALA A 269 -5.69 -3.80 24.00
CA ALA A 269 -6.67 -2.73 24.08
C ALA A 269 -7.76 -2.95 25.16
N HIS A 270 -7.84 -4.14 25.77
CA HIS A 270 -8.71 -4.34 26.93
C HIS A 270 -8.20 -3.61 28.20
N LEU A 271 -6.87 -3.44 28.34
CA LEU A 271 -6.25 -2.82 29.50
C LEU A 271 -6.63 -1.33 29.65
N PRO A 272 -6.71 -0.80 30.88
CA PRO A 272 -6.93 0.63 31.11
C PRO A 272 -5.73 1.47 30.63
N VAL A 273 -5.95 2.78 30.44
CA VAL A 273 -4.90 3.70 29.94
C VAL A 273 -3.70 3.73 30.87
N GLU A 274 -3.92 3.69 32.18
CA GLU A 274 -2.86 3.62 33.19
C GLU A 274 -1.90 2.45 32.94
N GLU A 275 -2.42 1.22 32.86
CA GLU A 275 -1.60 0.03 32.62
C GLU A 275 -0.85 0.11 31.28
N LEU A 276 -1.48 0.65 30.24
CA LEU A 276 -0.83 0.85 28.94
C LEU A 276 0.33 1.86 29.01
N VAL A 277 0.14 2.95 29.75
CA VAL A 277 1.18 3.98 29.99
C VAL A 277 2.32 3.38 30.81
N GLN A 278 2.02 2.62 31.86
CA GLN A 278 3.02 1.91 32.67
C GLN A 278 3.84 0.92 31.84
N LEU A 279 3.19 0.13 30.96
CA LEU A 279 3.90 -0.78 30.06
C LEU A 279 4.89 -0.05 29.14
N MET A 280 4.51 1.11 28.62
CA MET A 280 5.41 1.93 27.79
C MET A 280 6.54 2.56 28.60
N ALA A 281 6.26 3.02 29.82
CA ALA A 281 7.25 3.57 30.72
C ALA A 281 8.28 2.51 31.15
N GLN A 282 7.84 1.31 31.53
CA GLN A 282 8.69 0.17 31.84
C GLN A 282 9.59 -0.20 30.67
N HIS A 283 9.04 -0.25 29.45
CA HIS A 283 9.83 -0.50 28.24
C HIS A 283 10.91 0.58 28.02
N LYS A 284 10.66 1.83 28.44
CA LYS A 284 11.61 2.94 28.33
C LYS A 284 12.52 3.09 29.55
N GLY A 285 12.36 2.28 30.59
CA GLY A 285 13.05 2.47 31.86
C GLY A 285 12.72 3.81 32.51
N LEU A 286 11.56 4.39 32.23
CA LEU A 286 11.12 5.66 32.78
C LEU A 286 10.38 5.43 34.10
N SER A 287 10.94 5.94 35.20
CA SER A 287 10.24 5.99 36.48
C SER A 287 9.14 7.04 36.43
N LEU A 288 7.89 6.61 36.61
CA LEU A 288 6.75 7.51 36.68
C LEU A 288 6.58 8.06 38.11
N PRO A 289 6.03 9.28 38.28
CA PRO A 289 5.66 9.81 39.59
C PRO A 289 4.68 8.89 40.33
N ALA A 290 4.72 8.90 41.67
CA ALA A 290 3.81 8.10 42.49
C ALA A 290 2.34 8.53 42.34
N GLU A 291 2.11 9.82 42.11
CA GLU A 291 0.77 10.39 41.90
C GLU A 291 0.68 10.94 40.48
N VAL A 292 -0.02 10.21 39.60
CA VAL A 292 -0.34 10.66 38.24
C VAL A 292 -1.84 10.78 38.12
N ASN A 293 -2.34 11.95 37.73
CA ASN A 293 -3.76 12.14 37.42
C ASN A 293 -4.08 11.54 36.04
N TYR A 294 -4.33 10.23 36.00
CA TYR A 294 -4.62 9.52 34.75
C TYR A 294 -5.91 9.99 34.05
N ILE A 295 -6.87 10.53 34.78
CA ILE A 295 -8.12 11.08 34.20
C ILE A 295 -7.79 12.32 33.37
N GLU A 296 -7.09 13.29 33.96
CA GLU A 296 -6.67 14.50 33.27
C GLU A 296 -5.72 14.22 32.10
N LEU A 297 -4.79 13.27 32.30
CA LEU A 297 -3.87 12.83 31.26
C LEU A 297 -4.62 12.23 30.07
N GLN A 298 -5.64 11.40 30.32
CA GLN A 298 -6.47 10.80 29.29
C GLN A 298 -7.31 11.86 28.54
N CYS A 299 -7.87 12.84 29.25
CA CYS A 299 -8.58 13.97 28.62
C CYS A 299 -7.64 14.75 27.70
N SER A 300 -6.44 15.09 28.18
CA SER A 300 -5.42 15.81 27.40
C SER A 300 -4.97 15.01 26.17
N ALA A 301 -4.75 13.70 26.35
CA ALA A 301 -4.40 12.80 25.27
C ALA A 301 -5.51 12.69 24.22
N ASN A 302 -6.78 12.67 24.64
CA ASN A 302 -7.91 12.65 23.71
C ASN A 302 -8.04 13.97 22.93
N THR A 303 -7.82 15.12 23.58
CA THR A 303 -7.76 16.40 22.88
C THR A 303 -6.66 16.39 21.82
N ARG A 304 -5.44 15.94 22.19
CA ARG A 304 -4.32 15.85 21.25
C ARG A 304 -4.57 14.84 20.13
N TYR A 305 -5.29 13.75 20.41
CA TYR A 305 -5.73 12.78 19.42
C TYR A 305 -6.65 13.43 18.37
N GLN A 306 -7.65 14.19 18.84
CA GLN A 306 -8.59 14.88 17.98
C GLN A 306 -7.92 15.96 17.11
N GLN A 307 -6.95 16.70 17.67
CA GLN A 307 -6.13 17.64 16.92
C GLN A 307 -5.26 16.92 15.88
N SER A 308 -4.60 15.81 16.26
CA SER A 308 -3.77 15.03 15.35
C SER A 308 -4.56 14.45 14.18
N ARG A 309 -5.81 14.04 14.39
CA ARG A 309 -6.69 13.56 13.31
C ARG A 309 -7.02 14.66 12.31
N ARG A 310 -7.42 15.83 12.83
CA ARG A 310 -7.72 17.03 12.02
C ARG A 310 -6.53 17.47 11.20
N LEU A 311 -5.38 17.70 11.84
CA LEU A 311 -4.15 18.08 11.14
C LEU A 311 -3.70 16.98 10.16
N GLY A 312 -3.97 15.72 10.50
CA GLY A 312 -3.69 14.58 9.65
C GLY A 312 -4.40 14.63 8.29
N LEU A 313 -5.58 15.26 8.17
CA LEU A 313 -6.32 15.41 6.91
C LEU A 313 -5.48 16.04 5.79
N ALA A 314 -4.62 17.01 6.12
CA ALA A 314 -3.71 17.62 5.15
C ALA A 314 -2.86 16.54 4.46
N ALA A 315 -2.21 15.69 5.26
CA ALA A 315 -1.40 14.59 4.75
C ALA A 315 -2.24 13.56 3.96
N GLN A 316 -3.51 13.34 4.34
CA GLN A 316 -4.37 12.39 3.64
C GLN A 316 -4.67 12.82 2.19
N GLY A 317 -4.78 14.12 1.91
CA GLY A 317 -5.03 14.61 0.55
C GLY A 317 -3.89 14.32 -0.42
N PHE A 318 -2.65 14.27 0.06
CA PHE A 318 -1.47 14.00 -0.78
C PHE A 318 -1.20 12.51 -1.00
N ARG A 319 -1.97 11.59 -0.40
CA ARG A 319 -1.69 10.14 -0.51
C ARG A 319 -1.65 9.66 -1.95
N ARG A 320 -2.64 10.06 -2.76
CA ARG A 320 -2.73 9.65 -4.17
C ARG A 320 -1.62 10.26 -5.01
N ALA A 321 -1.27 11.53 -4.76
CA ALA A 321 -0.15 12.18 -5.41
C ALA A 321 1.17 11.46 -5.12
N LEU A 322 1.42 11.10 -3.87
CA LEU A 322 2.61 10.34 -3.48
C LEU A 322 2.63 8.94 -4.10
N GLU A 323 1.51 8.22 -4.08
CA GLU A 323 1.40 6.92 -4.75
C GLU A 323 1.67 7.02 -6.25
N LEU A 324 1.12 8.05 -6.91
CA LEU A 324 1.34 8.26 -8.33
C LEU A 324 2.79 8.64 -8.63
N TRP A 325 3.41 9.51 -7.83
CA TRP A 325 4.83 9.85 -8.01
C TRP A 325 5.72 8.60 -7.89
N LEU A 326 5.44 7.74 -6.89
CA LEU A 326 6.17 6.49 -6.68
C LEU A 326 6.03 5.52 -7.86
N VAL A 327 4.83 5.33 -8.41
CA VAL A 327 4.64 4.44 -9.57
C VAL A 327 5.12 5.06 -10.88
N SER A 328 5.06 6.38 -11.02
CA SER A 328 5.60 7.11 -12.17
C SER A 328 7.12 6.99 -12.24
N ASP A 329 7.83 6.99 -11.11
CA ASP A 329 9.26 6.66 -11.09
C ASP A 329 9.53 5.26 -11.66
N LEU A 330 8.72 4.26 -11.28
CA LEU A 330 8.84 2.90 -11.81
C LEU A 330 8.54 2.83 -13.31
N ALA A 331 7.53 3.58 -13.77
CA ALA A 331 7.16 3.64 -15.18
C ALA A 331 8.29 4.28 -16.01
N LEU A 332 8.77 5.45 -15.60
CA LEU A 332 9.85 6.17 -16.25
C LEU A 332 11.15 5.36 -16.27
N TYR A 333 11.43 4.59 -15.21
CA TYR A 333 12.58 3.68 -15.17
C TYR A 333 12.53 2.62 -16.28
N LEU A 334 11.35 2.09 -16.58
CA LEU A 334 11.18 1.12 -17.67
C LEU A 334 11.27 1.79 -19.04
N GLU A 335 10.62 2.94 -19.23
CA GLU A 335 10.56 3.67 -20.51
C GLU A 335 11.94 4.07 -21.07
N GLN A 336 12.98 4.08 -20.23
CA GLN A 336 14.36 4.33 -20.64
C GLN A 336 14.91 3.34 -21.70
N ASP A 337 14.32 2.15 -21.86
CA ASP A 337 14.83 1.09 -22.77
C ASP A 337 13.89 0.77 -23.96
N ASP A 338 13.23 1.77 -24.55
CA ASP A 338 12.23 1.60 -25.63
C ASP A 338 11.06 0.67 -25.25
N ILE A 339 10.73 0.67 -23.96
CA ILE A 339 9.61 -0.08 -23.39
C ILE A 339 8.42 0.88 -23.31
N LEU A 340 7.27 0.46 -23.86
CA LEU A 340 6.02 1.20 -23.70
C LEU A 340 5.43 0.88 -22.31
N VAL A 341 5.10 1.91 -21.53
CA VAL A 341 4.44 1.74 -20.23
C VAL A 341 3.06 2.40 -20.22
N GLU A 342 2.12 1.73 -19.58
CA GLU A 342 0.75 2.20 -19.37
C GLU A 342 0.41 2.15 -17.89
N LEU A 343 -0.24 3.20 -17.38
CA LEU A 343 -0.77 3.27 -16.02
C LEU A 343 -2.29 3.35 -16.06
N HIS A 344 -2.96 2.50 -15.27
CA HIS A 344 -4.42 2.44 -15.20
C HIS A 344 -4.91 2.28 -13.76
N GLU A 345 -6.09 2.81 -13.46
CA GLU A 345 -6.87 2.37 -12.32
C GLU A 345 -7.58 1.06 -12.66
N PHE A 346 -7.05 -0.07 -12.18
CA PHE A 346 -7.58 -1.40 -12.57
C PHE A 346 -8.88 -1.78 -11.84
N CYS A 347 -9.23 -1.09 -10.75
CA CYS A 347 -10.46 -1.31 -10.00
C CYS A 347 -10.91 -0.08 -9.22
N GLU A 348 -12.13 -0.11 -8.71
CA GLU A 348 -12.66 0.94 -7.83
C GLU A 348 -11.89 1.05 -6.51
N ARG A 349 -11.69 2.28 -6.03
CA ARG A 349 -10.96 2.58 -4.80
C ARG A 349 -11.56 1.90 -3.56
N SER A 350 -12.87 1.70 -3.55
CA SER A 350 -13.59 0.98 -2.48
C SER A 350 -13.13 -0.48 -2.35
N LEU A 351 -12.71 -1.11 -3.46
CA LEU A 351 -12.18 -2.46 -3.46
C LEU A 351 -10.75 -2.50 -2.92
N THR A 352 -9.89 -1.59 -3.38
CA THR A 352 -8.59 -1.30 -2.79
C THR A 352 -8.15 0.09 -3.19
N PRO A 353 -7.62 0.90 -2.26
CA PRO A 353 -7.06 2.19 -2.63
C PRO A 353 -5.75 2.08 -3.41
N ARG A 354 -5.03 0.95 -3.28
CA ARG A 354 -3.88 0.62 -4.13
C ARG A 354 -4.40 -0.03 -5.41
N ASN A 355 -4.96 0.79 -6.29
CA ASN A 355 -5.63 0.37 -7.52
C ASN A 355 -4.87 0.76 -8.79
N ILE A 356 -3.60 1.19 -8.70
CA ILE A 356 -2.79 1.49 -9.88
C ILE A 356 -2.16 0.21 -10.41
N GLN A 357 -2.38 -0.07 -11.68
CA GLN A 357 -1.69 -1.10 -12.44
C GLN A 357 -0.73 -0.43 -13.42
N LEU A 358 0.53 -0.88 -13.38
CA LEU A 358 1.55 -0.61 -14.37
C LEU A 358 1.60 -1.79 -15.33
N THR A 359 1.51 -1.51 -16.63
CA THR A 359 1.74 -2.51 -17.68
C THR A 359 2.87 -2.05 -18.55
N ALA A 360 3.82 -2.95 -18.85
CA ALA A 360 4.95 -2.66 -19.71
C ALA A 360 5.00 -3.64 -20.89
N PHE A 361 5.32 -3.12 -22.06
CA PHE A 361 5.44 -3.84 -23.32
C PHE A 361 6.79 -3.57 -23.95
N ARG A 362 7.49 -4.64 -24.33
CA ARG A 362 8.64 -4.51 -25.21
C ARG A 362 8.13 -4.26 -26.63
N ARG A 363 8.68 -3.25 -27.30
CA ARG A 363 8.31 -2.87 -28.67
C ARG A 363 8.85 -3.82 -29.72
#